data_AF-A0A7Y5UGJ9-F1
#
_entry.id   AF-A0A7Y5UGJ9-F1
#
_cell.length_a   1.000
_cell.length_b   1.000
_cell.length_c   1.000
_cell.angle_alpha   90.00
_cell.angle_beta   90.00
_cell.angle_gamma   90.00
#
_symmetry.space_group_name_H-M   'P 1'
#
loop_
_entity.id
_entity.type
_entity.pdbx_description
1 polymer ?
#
loop_
_entity_poly.entity_id
_entity_poly.type
_entity_poly.pdbx_seq_one_letter_code
_entity_poly.pdbx_strand_id
1 'polypeptide(L)'
;MELLDQLVSLVGAALILAAYVALQRGWLPRETRAYNALNFFGSALLTYAAVRNWNLGFIILEGAWALLSLPGTIRPTRARR
;
A
#
# COMPACT_ATOMS: atom_id res chain seq x y z
N MET A 1 -7.35 22.94 -1.33
CA MET A 1 -6.79 21.72 -1.95
C MET A 1 -5.87 20.95 -0.99
N GLU A 2 -5.19 21.62 -0.04
CA GLU A 2 -4.27 20.95 0.92
C GLU A 2 -4.92 19.89 1.82
N LEU A 3 -6.12 20.14 2.37
CA LEU A 3 -6.77 19.20 3.29
C LEU A 3 -7.11 17.85 2.62
N LEU A 4 -7.54 17.87 1.36
CA LEU A 4 -7.87 16.63 0.63
C LEU A 4 -6.61 15.78 0.42
N ASP A 5 -5.52 16.40 -0.01
CA ASP A 5 -4.24 15.71 -0.24
C ASP A 5 -3.69 15.13 1.09
N GLN A 6 -3.93 15.81 2.21
CA GLN A 6 -3.58 15.35 3.56
C GLN A 6 -4.45 14.17 4.03
N LEU A 7 -5.76 14.21 3.78
CA LEU A 7 -6.66 13.09 4.06
C LEU A 7 -6.31 11.85 3.22
N VAL A 8 -6.02 12.03 1.93
CA VAL A 8 -5.55 10.95 1.05
C VAL A 8 -4.26 10.33 1.59
N SER A 9 -3.32 11.16 2.04
CA SER A 9 -2.07 10.69 2.64
C SER A 9 -2.31 9.92 3.94
N LEU A 10 -3.20 10.41 4.82
CA LEU A 10 -3.53 9.74 6.08
C LEU A 10 -4.21 8.40 5.85
N VAL A 11 -5.16 8.33 4.93
CA VAL A 11 -5.82 7.06 4.55
C VAL A 11 -4.81 6.09 3.96
N GLY A 12 -3.95 6.55 3.05
CA GLY A 12 -2.89 5.73 2.46
C GLY A 12 -1.94 5.15 3.50
N ALA A 13 -1.44 5.99 4.41
CA ALA A 13 -0.57 5.58 5.51
C ALA A 13 -1.28 4.61 6.47
N ALA A 14 -2.54 4.86 6.83
CA ALA A 14 -3.32 3.99 7.70
C ALA A 14 -3.50 2.58 7.11
N LEU A 15 -3.72 2.48 5.79
CA LEU A 15 -3.83 1.18 5.11
C LEU A 15 -2.52 0.39 5.17
N ILE A 16 -1.38 1.02 4.88
CA ILE A 16 -0.06 0.37 4.96
C ILE A 16 0.24 -0.05 6.40
N LEU A 17 0.00 0.83 7.38
CA LEU A 17 0.24 0.53 8.79
C LEU A 17 -0.66 -0.60 9.30
N ALA A 18 -1.94 -0.63 8.91
CA ALA A 18 -2.84 -1.72 9.25
C ALA A 18 -2.36 -3.06 8.67
N ALA A 19 -1.89 -3.06 7.41
CA ALA A 19 -1.30 -4.24 6.80
C ALA A 19 -0.04 -4.71 7.55
N TYR A 20 0.84 -3.77 7.92
CA TYR A 20 2.06 -4.07 8.65
C TYR A 20 1.78 -4.62 10.06
N VAL A 21 0.84 -4.03 10.79
CA VAL A 21 0.40 -4.54 12.09
C VAL A 21 -0.17 -5.95 11.96
N ALA A 22 -1.05 -6.18 10.98
CA ALA A 22 -1.62 -7.50 10.74
C ALA A 22 -0.57 -8.54 10.37
N LEU A 23 0.46 -8.15 9.60
CA LEU A 23 1.61 -9.00 9.32
C LEU A 23 2.42 -9.32 10.59
N GLN A 24 2.74 -8.30 11.39
CA GLN A 24 3.54 -8.46 12.61
C GLN A 24 2.83 -9.33 13.66
N ARG A 25 1.51 -9.28 13.69
CA ARG A 25 0.65 -10.15 14.53
C ARG A 25 0.46 -11.56 13.96
N GLY A 26 0.95 -11.82 12.73
CA GLY A 26 0.76 -13.09 12.03
C GLY A 26 -0.66 -13.30 11.47
N TRP A 27 -1.53 -12.30 11.51
CA TRP A 27 -2.91 -12.38 11.02
C TRP A 27 -2.98 -12.41 9.49
N LEU A 28 -2.14 -11.61 8.84
CA LEU A 28 -2.06 -11.51 7.39
C LEU A 28 -0.62 -11.75 6.93
N PRO A 29 -0.23 -13.00 6.63
CA PRO A 29 1.03 -13.30 5.98
C PRO A 29 1.19 -12.50 4.67
N ARG A 30 2.44 -12.20 4.30
CA ARG A 30 2.79 -11.38 3.11
C ARG A 30 2.22 -11.94 1.81
N GLU A 31 1.95 -13.24 1.77
CA GLU A 31 1.44 -13.96 0.61
C GLU A 31 -0.07 -13.79 0.44
N THR A 32 -0.77 -13.29 1.47
CA THR A 32 -2.23 -13.14 1.41
C THR A 32 -2.65 -12.00 0.49
N ARG A 33 -3.74 -12.22 -0.24
CA ARG A 33 -4.36 -11.20 -1.08
C ARG A 33 -4.72 -9.94 -0.29
N ALA A 34 -5.24 -10.08 0.93
CA ALA A 34 -5.62 -8.95 1.77
C ALA A 34 -4.41 -8.08 2.17
N TYR A 35 -3.28 -8.69 2.55
CA TYR A 35 -2.04 -7.96 2.83
C TYR A 35 -1.57 -7.15 1.61
N ASN A 36 -1.54 -7.81 0.45
CA ASN A 36 -1.11 -7.17 -0.79
C ASN A 36 -2.08 -6.07 -1.24
N ALA A 37 -3.40 -6.29 -1.10
CA ALA A 37 -4.40 -5.29 -1.44
C ALA A 37 -4.28 -4.03 -0.58
N LEU A 38 -4.13 -4.18 0.74
CA LEU A 38 -3.94 -3.05 1.65
C LEU A 38 -2.68 -2.25 1.30
N ASN A 39 -1.56 -2.93 1.02
CA ASN A 39 -0.34 -2.27 0.58
C ASN A 39 -0.52 -1.59 -0.77
N PHE A 40 -1.17 -2.24 -1.75
CA PHE A 40 -1.42 -1.68 -3.07
C PHE A 40 -2.25 -0.40 -3.00
N PHE A 41 -3.41 -0.43 -2.33
CA PHE A 41 -4.26 0.75 -2.22
C PHE A 41 -3.63 1.84 -1.37
N GLY A 42 -2.97 1.48 -0.27
CA GLY A 42 -2.27 2.44 0.58
C GLY A 42 -1.16 3.18 -0.15
N SER A 43 -0.28 2.45 -0.84
CA SER A 43 0.82 3.01 -1.62
C SER A 43 0.35 3.73 -2.89
N ALA A 44 -0.75 3.32 -3.54
CA ALA A 44 -1.33 4.05 -4.66
C ALA A 44 -1.82 5.45 -4.22
N LEU A 45 -2.48 5.55 -3.07
CA LEU A 45 -2.92 6.83 -2.50
C LEU A 45 -1.73 7.72 -2.12
N LEU A 46 -0.69 7.15 -1.51
CA LEU A 46 0.52 7.90 -1.16
C LEU A 46 1.31 8.33 -2.41
N THR A 47 1.34 7.51 -3.46
CA THR A 47 1.95 7.87 -4.75
C THR A 47 1.20 9.05 -5.37
N TYR A 48 -0.14 9.03 -5.37
CA TYR A 48 -0.94 10.16 -5.84
C TYR A 48 -0.62 11.45 -5.06
N ALA A 49 -0.57 11.38 -3.74
CA ALA A 49 -0.20 12.54 -2.90
C ALA A 49 1.25 13.01 -3.16
N ALA A 50 2.18 12.08 -3.40
CA ALA A 50 3.57 12.40 -3.69
C ALA A 50 3.74 13.12 -5.04
N VAL A 51 2.99 12.71 -6.07
CA VAL A 51 2.96 13.38 -7.39
C VAL A 51 2.44 14.81 -7.24
N ARG A 52 1.37 15.00 -6.47
CA ARG A 52 0.80 16.32 -6.19
C ARG A 52 1.77 17.27 -5.50
N ASN A 53 2.62 16.73 -4.63
CA ASN A 53 3.63 17.47 -3.88
C ASN A 53 5.00 17.51 -4.56
N TRP A 54 5.14 16.99 -5.80
CA TRP A 54 6.42 16.89 -6.52
C TRP A 54 7.56 16.23 -5.73
N ASN A 55 7.23 15.31 -4.83
CA ASN A 55 8.22 14.62 -4.02
C ASN A 55 8.72 13.36 -4.73
N LEU A 56 9.75 13.51 -5.56
CA LEU A 56 10.34 12.41 -6.35
C LEU A 56 10.74 11.19 -5.51
N GLY A 57 11.29 11.41 -4.31
CA GLY A 57 11.68 10.32 -3.42
C GLY A 57 10.48 9.46 -2.99
N PHE A 58 9.39 10.12 -2.61
CA PHE A 58 8.14 9.42 -2.26
C PHE A 58 7.45 8.80 -3.47
N ILE A 59 7.48 9.46 -4.64
CA ILE A 59 6.89 8.90 -5.88
C ILE A 59 7.55 7.56 -6.22
N ILE A 60 8.88 7.48 -6.17
CA ILE A 60 9.61 6.25 -6.46
C ILE A 60 9.33 5.19 -5.38
N LEU A 61 9.39 5.58 -4.11
CA LEU A 61 9.17 4.66 -2.99
C LEU A 61 7.77 4.05 -3.03
N GLU A 62 6.74 4.88 -3.00
CA GLU A 62 5.35 4.44 -2.93
C GLU A 62 4.92 3.78 -4.25
N GLY A 63 5.42 4.30 -5.38
CA GLY A 63 5.20 3.68 -6.69
C GLY A 63 5.75 2.26 -6.75
N ALA A 64 6.95 2.03 -6.18
CA ALA A 64 7.53 0.68 -6.11
C ALA A 64 6.69 -0.24 -5.20
N TRP A 65 6.23 0.24 -4.04
CA TRP A 65 5.34 -0.52 -3.16
C TRP A 65 4.04 -0.93 -3.86
N ALA A 66 3.43 -0.01 -4.63
CA ALA A 66 2.23 -0.30 -5.40
C ALA A 66 2.49 -1.39 -6.45
N LEU A 67 3.54 -1.24 -7.25
CA LEU A 67 3.89 -2.20 -8.30
C LEU A 67 4.22 -3.58 -7.73
N LEU A 68 4.97 -3.66 -6.63
CA LEU A 68 5.32 -4.92 -5.98
C LEU A 68 4.11 -5.62 -5.34
N SER A 69 3.12 -4.87 -4.91
CA SER A 69 1.89 -5.41 -4.30
C SER A 69 0.85 -5.88 -5.34
N LEU A 70 0.96 -5.42 -6.58
CA LEU A 70 0.00 -5.71 -7.65
C LEU A 70 -0.15 -7.23 -7.96
N PRO A 71 0.92 -8.02 -8.12
CA PRO A 71 0.79 -9.45 -8.42
C PRO A 71 0.12 -10.24 -7.29
N GLY A 72 0.45 -9.94 -6.03
CA GLY A 72 -0.15 -10.59 -4.86
C GLY A 72 -1.60 -10.19 -4.62
N THR A 73 -2.02 -9.03 -5.14
CA THR A 73 -3.41 -8.57 -5.09
C THR A 73 -4.29 -9.32 -6.09
N ILE A 74 -3.80 -9.52 -7.32
CA ILE A 74 -4.59 -10.10 -8.43
C ILE A 74 -4.52 -11.63 -8.44
N ARG A 75 -3.34 -12.21 -8.17
CA ARG A 75 -3.16 -13.66 -8.30
C ARG A 75 -3.83 -14.41 -7.14
N PRO A 76 -4.46 -15.57 -7.42
CA PRO A 76 -4.89 -16.48 -6.36
C PRO A 76 -3.72 -16.83 -5.46
N THR A 77 -3.92 -16.69 -4.15
CA THR A 77 -3.05 -17.29 -3.14
C THR A 77 -2.97 -18.78 -3.47
N ARG A 78 -1.87 -19.20 -4.10
CA ARG A 78 -1.61 -20.61 -4.33
C ARG A 78 -1.32 -21.15 -2.94
N ALA A 79 -2.28 -21.83 -2.32
CA ALA A 79 -2.05 -22.58 -1.09
C ALA A 79 -0.84 -23.49 -1.38
N ARG A 80 0.33 -23.09 -0.89
CA ARG A 80 1.48 -23.99 -0.83
C ARG A 80 1.05 -25.07 0.15
N ARG A 81 0.70 -26.24 -0.41
CA ARG A 81 0.59 -27.49 0.35
C ARG A 81 1.91 -27.80 1.01
#